data_AF-A0A3D5F1H9-F1
#
_entry.id   AF-A0A3D5F1H9-F1
#
_cell.length_a   1.000
_cell.length_b   1.000
_cell.length_c   1.000
_cell.angle_alpha   90.00
_cell.angle_beta   90.00
_cell.angle_gamma   90.00
#
_symmetry.space_group_name_H-M   'P 1'
#
loop_
_entity.id
_entity.type
_entity.pdbx_description
1 polymer ?
#
loop_
_entity_poly.entity_id
_entity_poly.type
_entity_poly.pdbx_seq_one_letter_code
_entity_poly.pdbx_strand_id
1 'polypeptide(L)'
;MKMRTRQVAPMLLAAGLGCTAIGSLQANESLQDVMKRRSLSQQDILAAAKTYVPTGKRDEFVAFSSGGQSGQVIVYGIPSMRILKYIGVFTPEPWQGYGFDESSKAILAQGRIDGKDITWGDTHHPAISETQGKYDGQFLFINDKANPRLAVIDLRDFETKQIVVNPIFKSEHGGAFVTPDTEYVIEAAQYATPLENKKFYPLEEFNEKYRGGITYWKFDRKEGRLNPKQSFSIELPPYSQDLSDAGKGPSDGWSFTNSFCSERYVGGIEKGRPPYEAGCSAKDTDYLHVINWKKAAELVAAGKAKKINGHDVLMMDTAVKEGVLFLVPEPKSPHGVDVTPDGKFITVAGKLDTHVSVYSFEKIQAAIKAGKFESKDPYGIPVIGMKDALHTQVQLGLGPLHTQYDSKPCVAYTSLYVDSQVVKWNFCEGKVLDKISVHYNIGHLMTMEGDSVDPKGRYLVALNKLAIDRFVPVGPLHPQNHQLIDISGDKMQLLYDMPLPLGEPHYVVAIEASKLKPGVRYKVGTDSRTDKPHPGAVRAG
;
A
#
# COMPACT_ATOMS: atom_id res chain seq x y z
N MET A 1 42.04 -85.35 55.80
CA MET A 1 41.51 -86.06 56.98
C MET A 1 41.28 -85.01 58.06
N LYS A 2 40.09 -84.57 58.46
CA LYS A 2 38.74 -85.14 58.52
C LYS A 2 37.69 -84.10 58.10
N MET A 3 36.61 -84.60 57.48
CA MET A 3 35.33 -83.94 57.28
C MET A 3 34.57 -83.75 58.60
N ARG A 4 33.72 -82.72 58.67
CA ARG A 4 32.37 -82.81 59.26
C ARG A 4 31.40 -81.80 58.60
N THR A 5 30.66 -82.32 57.63
CA THR A 5 29.25 -82.03 57.27
C THR A 5 28.31 -82.21 58.49
N ARG A 6 27.11 -81.65 58.66
CA ARG A 6 25.94 -81.31 57.81
C ARG A 6 24.93 -80.51 58.70
N GLN A 7 24.10 -79.61 58.18
CA GLN A 7 22.65 -79.77 57.83
C GLN A 7 22.25 -78.47 57.07
N VAL A 8 21.81 -78.42 55.80
CA VAL A 8 20.53 -78.80 55.14
C VAL A 8 19.31 -78.07 55.76
N ALA A 9 18.39 -77.33 55.10
CA ALA A 9 18.17 -76.70 53.77
C ALA A 9 16.87 -75.80 53.90
N PRO A 10 16.09 -75.43 52.86
CA PRO A 10 16.10 -74.14 52.14
C PRO A 10 14.73 -73.38 52.12
N MET A 11 14.70 -72.11 51.65
CA MET A 11 13.54 -71.45 51.00
C MET A 11 14.03 -70.13 50.36
N LEU A 12 14.15 -70.05 49.02
CA LEU A 12 13.13 -69.67 48.01
C LEU A 12 13.08 -68.15 47.72
N LEU A 13 13.51 -67.83 46.49
CA LEU A 13 13.08 -66.77 45.57
C LEU A 13 12.75 -65.36 46.12
N ALA A 14 13.52 -64.37 45.69
CA ALA A 14 13.03 -63.33 44.78
C ALA A 14 14.20 -62.51 44.22
N ALA A 15 14.47 -62.70 42.92
CA ALA A 15 15.31 -61.78 42.14
C ALA A 15 14.52 -60.49 41.90
N GLY A 16 14.83 -59.44 42.65
CA GLY A 16 14.40 -58.07 42.35
C GLY A 16 15.44 -57.39 41.48
N LEU A 17 15.22 -57.38 40.17
CA LEU A 17 15.89 -56.50 39.21
C LEU A 17 15.66 -55.05 39.61
N GLY A 18 16.59 -54.46 40.35
CA GLY A 18 16.71 -53.02 40.51
C GLY A 18 17.33 -52.41 39.26
N CYS A 19 16.64 -52.47 38.12
CA CYS A 19 16.90 -51.55 37.03
C CYS A 19 16.53 -50.15 37.51
N THR A 20 17.53 -49.36 37.90
CA THR A 20 17.40 -47.90 37.98
C THR A 20 17.15 -47.38 36.58
N ALA A 21 15.88 -47.38 36.18
CA ALA A 21 15.42 -46.56 35.08
C ALA A 21 15.67 -45.10 35.49
N ILE A 22 16.78 -44.54 35.03
CA ILE A 22 16.94 -43.09 34.89
C ILE A 22 16.00 -42.70 33.74
N GLY A 23 14.71 -42.70 34.04
CA GLY A 23 13.73 -42.03 33.22
C GLY A 23 13.99 -40.54 33.38
N SER A 24 14.51 -39.91 32.32
CA SER A 24 14.51 -38.46 32.17
C SER A 24 13.05 -37.99 32.16
N LEU A 25 12.46 -37.83 33.33
CA LEU A 25 11.26 -37.04 33.56
C LEU A 25 11.68 -35.57 33.36
N GLN A 26 11.74 -35.12 32.11
CA GLN A 26 11.55 -33.70 31.84
C GLN A 26 10.15 -33.37 32.34
N ALA A 27 10.05 -32.75 33.51
CA ALA A 27 8.79 -32.25 34.01
C ALA A 27 8.22 -31.31 32.94
N ASN A 28 7.02 -31.60 32.43
CA ASN A 28 6.32 -30.72 31.52
C ASN A 28 6.11 -29.38 32.23
N GLU A 29 6.76 -28.34 31.72
CA GLU A 29 6.64 -26.96 32.23
C GLU A 29 5.19 -26.49 32.13
N SER A 30 4.62 -25.94 33.21
CA SER A 30 3.26 -25.38 33.17
C SER A 30 3.25 -24.01 32.48
N LEU A 31 2.08 -23.55 32.01
CA LEU A 31 1.94 -22.19 31.46
C LEU A 31 2.42 -21.12 32.46
N GLN A 32 2.16 -21.31 33.75
CA GLN A 32 2.58 -20.38 34.80
C GLN A 32 4.11 -20.37 34.96
N ASP A 33 4.76 -21.53 34.85
CA ASP A 33 6.22 -21.63 34.88
C ASP A 33 6.84 -20.89 33.69
N VAL A 34 6.28 -21.06 32.47
CA VAL A 34 6.72 -20.34 31.27
C VAL A 34 6.56 -18.82 31.44
N MET A 35 5.39 -18.37 31.90
CA MET A 35 5.11 -16.95 32.14
C MET A 35 6.11 -16.35 33.10
N LYS A 36 6.37 -17.02 34.22
CA LYS A 36 7.34 -16.57 35.22
C LYS A 36 8.77 -16.54 34.68
N ARG A 37 9.21 -17.60 33.99
CA ARG A 37 10.57 -17.71 33.45
C ARG A 37 10.86 -16.67 32.36
N ARG A 38 9.86 -16.34 31.55
CA ARG A 38 9.98 -15.37 30.45
C ARG A 38 9.51 -13.96 30.82
N SER A 39 9.12 -13.73 32.07
CA SER A 39 8.56 -12.46 32.55
C SER A 39 7.37 -11.95 31.72
N LEU A 40 6.46 -12.87 31.34
CA LEU A 40 5.29 -12.56 30.52
C LEU A 40 4.07 -12.20 31.38
N SER A 41 3.38 -11.14 30.98
CA SER A 41 2.08 -10.76 31.53
C SER A 41 0.93 -11.61 30.94
N GLN A 42 -0.26 -11.52 31.54
CA GLN A 42 -1.46 -12.14 30.96
C GLN A 42 -1.82 -11.53 29.59
N GLN A 43 -1.54 -10.24 29.38
CA GLN A 43 -1.78 -9.58 28.09
C GLN A 43 -0.86 -10.14 27.01
N ASP A 44 0.41 -10.43 27.34
CA ASP A 44 1.35 -11.06 26.39
C ASP A 44 0.88 -12.45 25.97
N ILE A 45 0.38 -13.24 26.92
CA ILE A 45 -0.18 -14.57 26.63
C ILE A 45 -1.45 -14.47 25.78
N LEU A 46 -2.33 -13.50 26.06
CA LEU A 46 -3.52 -13.26 25.25
C LEU A 46 -3.15 -12.84 23.81
N ALA A 47 -2.18 -11.93 23.66
CA ALA A 47 -1.69 -11.50 22.35
C ALA A 47 -1.07 -12.67 21.57
N ALA A 48 -0.26 -13.51 22.23
CA ALA A 48 0.27 -14.73 21.65
C ALA A 48 -0.84 -15.70 21.23
N ALA A 49 -1.88 -15.89 22.04
CA ALA A 49 -3.01 -16.74 21.69
C ALA A 49 -3.84 -16.18 20.52
N LYS A 50 -3.99 -14.86 20.42
CA LYS A 50 -4.70 -14.18 19.32
C LYS A 50 -3.97 -14.24 17.97
N THR A 51 -2.65 -14.44 17.98
CA THR A 51 -1.81 -14.49 16.78
C THR A 51 -1.29 -15.88 16.45
N TYR A 52 -1.38 -16.83 17.39
CA TYR A 52 -0.97 -18.20 17.16
C TYR A 52 -1.94 -18.94 16.22
N VAL A 53 -1.43 -19.34 15.05
CA VAL A 53 -2.13 -20.22 14.10
C VAL A 53 -1.47 -21.61 14.14
N PRO A 54 -2.14 -22.63 14.71
CA PRO A 54 -1.56 -23.97 14.87
C PRO A 54 -1.19 -24.65 13.55
N THR A 55 -0.37 -25.70 13.64
CA THR A 55 -0.04 -26.56 12.48
C THR A 55 -1.30 -27.06 11.77
N GLY A 56 -1.29 -27.02 10.44
CA GLY A 56 -2.42 -27.40 9.59
C GLY A 56 -3.59 -26.40 9.55
N LYS A 57 -3.56 -25.31 10.34
CA LYS A 57 -4.54 -24.22 10.25
C LYS A 57 -4.02 -23.10 9.33
N ARG A 58 -4.95 -22.31 8.81
CA ARG A 58 -4.68 -21.21 7.86
C ARG A 58 -5.06 -19.88 8.48
N ASP A 59 -4.34 -18.85 8.07
CA ASP A 59 -4.66 -17.46 8.35
C ASP A 59 -6.01 -17.06 7.74
N GLU A 60 -6.63 -16.05 8.33
CA GLU A 60 -7.97 -15.57 7.96
C GLU A 60 -7.90 -14.58 6.78
N PHE A 61 -6.84 -13.77 6.76
CA PHE A 61 -6.56 -12.81 5.70
C PHE A 61 -5.16 -13.04 5.14
N VAL A 62 -4.98 -12.60 3.90
CA VAL A 62 -3.66 -12.51 3.24
C VAL A 62 -3.40 -11.05 2.95
N ALA A 63 -2.22 -10.58 3.34
CA ALA A 63 -1.74 -9.23 3.12
C ALA A 63 -0.69 -9.22 2.01
N PHE A 64 -0.74 -8.19 1.16
CA PHE A 64 0.21 -7.89 0.10
C PHE A 64 0.85 -6.55 0.44
N SER A 65 2.10 -6.61 0.89
CA SER A 65 2.92 -5.45 1.23
C SER A 65 3.82 -5.11 0.07
N SER A 66 4.01 -3.82 -0.21
CA SER A 66 5.16 -3.42 -1.00
C SER A 66 6.46 -3.76 -0.29
N GLY A 67 7.54 -3.88 -1.06
CA GLY A 67 8.90 -4.08 -0.55
C GLY A 67 9.74 -2.80 -0.54
N GLY A 68 9.17 -1.63 -0.91
CA GLY A 68 9.95 -0.42 -1.14
C GLY A 68 11.04 -0.60 -2.17
N GLN A 69 12.20 -0.03 -1.89
CA GLN A 69 13.42 -0.03 -2.70
C GLN A 69 14.03 -1.42 -2.95
N SER A 70 13.42 -2.48 -2.43
CA SER A 70 13.77 -3.84 -2.80
C SER A 70 13.17 -4.24 -4.16
N GLY A 71 12.00 -3.71 -4.51
CA GLY A 71 11.33 -3.91 -5.81
C GLY A 71 10.44 -5.16 -5.91
N GLN A 72 10.15 -5.84 -4.80
CA GLN A 72 9.26 -7.02 -4.71
C GLN A 72 7.95 -6.68 -3.99
N VAL A 73 7.01 -7.64 -3.99
CA VAL A 73 5.85 -7.65 -3.08
C VAL A 73 6.03 -8.76 -2.04
N ILE A 74 5.79 -8.45 -0.77
CA ILE A 74 5.86 -9.39 0.36
C ILE A 74 4.44 -9.84 0.70
N VAL A 75 4.21 -11.16 0.73
CA VAL A 75 2.92 -11.76 1.05
C VAL A 75 2.99 -12.39 2.44
N TYR A 76 2.09 -12.02 3.35
CA TYR A 76 2.02 -12.61 4.70
C TYR A 76 0.59 -12.88 5.16
N GLY A 77 0.43 -13.81 6.10
CA GLY A 77 -0.87 -14.17 6.67
C GLY A 77 -1.23 -13.33 7.90
N ILE A 78 -2.51 -13.09 8.13
CA ILE A 78 -3.05 -12.45 9.34
C ILE A 78 -4.08 -13.38 9.99
N PRO A 79 -4.00 -13.65 11.31
CA PRO A 79 -3.24 -12.88 12.32
C PRO A 79 -1.84 -13.41 12.64
N SER A 80 -1.33 -14.45 11.96
CA SER A 80 -0.03 -15.04 12.33
C SER A 80 1.18 -14.18 12.02
N MET A 81 1.04 -13.21 11.11
CA MET A 81 2.12 -12.36 10.61
C MET A 81 3.27 -13.16 9.98
N ARG A 82 3.01 -14.39 9.52
CA ARG A 82 4.03 -15.22 8.86
C ARG A 82 4.16 -14.83 7.40
N ILE A 83 5.38 -14.57 6.95
CA ILE A 83 5.68 -14.40 5.52
C ILE A 83 5.43 -15.72 4.80
N LEU A 84 4.61 -15.66 3.76
CA LEU A 84 4.17 -16.80 2.96
C LEU A 84 4.88 -16.86 1.60
N LYS A 85 5.16 -15.71 0.98
CA LYS A 85 5.79 -15.61 -0.34
C LYS A 85 6.42 -14.23 -0.55
N TYR A 86 7.46 -14.18 -1.38
CA TYR A 86 7.91 -12.96 -2.06
C TYR A 86 7.56 -13.08 -3.54
N ILE A 87 6.96 -12.05 -4.13
CA ILE A 87 6.65 -11.99 -5.56
C ILE A 87 7.72 -11.13 -6.23
N GLY A 88 8.46 -11.70 -7.19
CA GLY A 88 9.39 -10.93 -8.01
C GLY A 88 8.64 -9.98 -8.94
N VAL A 89 8.98 -8.68 -8.90
CA VAL A 89 8.32 -7.65 -9.71
C VAL A 89 9.34 -6.89 -10.55
N PHE A 90 10.02 -5.91 -9.96
CA PHE A 90 10.93 -5.02 -10.70
C PHE A 90 12.40 -5.44 -10.58
N THR A 91 12.71 -6.20 -9.54
CA THR A 91 14.06 -6.69 -9.23
C THR A 91 14.15 -8.19 -9.53
N PRO A 92 15.22 -8.66 -10.22
CA PRO A 92 15.49 -10.08 -10.38
C PRO A 92 15.66 -10.80 -9.03
N GLU A 93 15.16 -12.02 -8.94
CA GLU A 93 15.07 -12.80 -7.71
C GLU A 93 15.64 -14.22 -7.94
N PRO A 94 16.94 -14.43 -7.65
CA PRO A 94 17.67 -15.61 -8.10
C PRO A 94 17.19 -16.93 -7.49
N TRP A 95 16.72 -16.93 -6.24
CA TRP A 95 16.29 -18.16 -5.56
C TRP A 95 15.00 -18.76 -6.16
N GLN A 96 14.15 -17.92 -6.78
CA GLN A 96 12.95 -18.33 -7.51
C GLN A 96 13.17 -18.40 -9.04
N GLY A 97 14.35 -17.99 -9.53
CA GLY A 97 14.69 -17.94 -10.96
C GLY A 97 14.08 -16.76 -11.74
N TYR A 98 13.30 -15.87 -11.09
CA TYR A 98 12.71 -14.70 -11.73
C TYR A 98 13.79 -13.69 -12.16
N GLY A 99 13.78 -13.30 -13.42
CA GLY A 99 14.83 -12.53 -14.08
C GLY A 99 16.00 -13.36 -14.61
N PHE A 100 15.96 -14.69 -14.48
CA PHE A 100 17.02 -15.60 -14.97
C PHE A 100 16.53 -16.56 -16.05
N ASP A 101 15.25 -16.93 -16.06
CA ASP A 101 14.61 -17.65 -17.17
C ASP A 101 14.15 -16.71 -18.30
N GLU A 102 13.94 -17.25 -19.51
CA GLU A 102 13.57 -16.46 -20.69
C GLU A 102 12.21 -15.75 -20.54
N SER A 103 11.23 -16.40 -19.91
CA SER A 103 9.88 -15.85 -19.77
C SER A 103 9.86 -14.69 -18.78
N SER A 104 10.54 -14.80 -17.63
CA SER A 104 10.64 -13.70 -16.66
C SER A 104 11.56 -12.56 -17.13
N LYS A 105 12.65 -12.85 -17.85
CA LYS A 105 13.43 -11.80 -18.54
C LYS A 105 12.59 -11.03 -19.54
N ALA A 106 11.71 -11.71 -20.28
CA ALA A 106 10.79 -11.05 -21.20
C ALA A 106 9.79 -10.14 -20.48
N ILE A 107 9.38 -10.46 -19.25
CA ILE A 107 8.56 -9.56 -18.41
C ILE A 107 9.37 -8.34 -17.98
N LEU A 108 10.56 -8.52 -17.40
CA LEU A 108 11.42 -7.40 -16.97
C LEU A 108 11.80 -6.48 -18.14
N ALA A 109 12.01 -7.05 -19.33
CA ALA A 109 12.31 -6.30 -20.54
C ALA A 109 11.17 -5.35 -20.97
N GLN A 110 9.92 -5.58 -20.55
CA GLN A 110 8.81 -4.64 -20.78
C GLN A 110 8.99 -3.33 -19.99
N GLY A 111 9.71 -3.39 -18.86
CA GLY A 111 10.05 -2.25 -18.02
C GLY A 111 11.30 -1.48 -18.46
N ARG A 112 11.83 -1.73 -19.67
CA ARG A 112 13.00 -1.01 -20.19
C ARG A 112 12.68 0.47 -20.42
N ILE A 113 13.57 1.33 -19.94
CA ILE A 113 13.49 2.78 -20.19
C ILE A 113 14.62 3.16 -21.13
N ASP A 114 14.27 3.81 -22.25
CA ASP A 114 15.23 4.22 -23.28
C ASP A 114 16.13 3.08 -23.79
N GLY A 115 15.57 1.87 -23.88
CA GLY A 115 16.27 0.67 -24.32
C GLY A 115 17.23 0.07 -23.29
N LYS A 116 17.29 0.61 -22.07
CA LYS A 116 18.13 0.10 -20.98
C LYS A 116 17.33 -0.80 -20.06
N ASP A 117 17.96 -1.90 -19.66
CA ASP A 117 17.44 -2.77 -18.60
C ASP A 117 17.43 -2.04 -17.26
N ILE A 118 16.30 -2.13 -16.56
CA ILE A 118 16.12 -1.59 -15.21
C ILE A 118 15.87 -2.78 -14.28
N THR A 119 16.90 -3.17 -13.53
CA THR A 119 16.94 -4.40 -12.71
C THR A 119 16.75 -4.14 -11.21
N TRP A 120 16.15 -3.00 -10.88
CA TRP A 120 15.81 -2.59 -9.52
C TRP A 120 14.49 -1.82 -9.59
N GLY A 121 13.84 -1.57 -8.46
CA GLY A 121 12.66 -0.72 -8.38
C GLY A 121 12.33 -0.34 -6.95
N ASP A 122 11.37 0.56 -6.80
CA ASP A 122 10.87 1.04 -5.52
C ASP A 122 9.35 0.88 -5.48
N THR A 123 8.88 -0.27 -4.99
CA THR A 123 7.45 -0.60 -4.91
C THR A 123 6.77 0.18 -3.79
N HIS A 124 5.68 0.91 -4.07
CA HIS A 124 5.02 1.72 -3.05
C HIS A 124 3.62 1.22 -2.68
N HIS A 125 2.64 1.33 -3.58
CA HIS A 125 1.23 1.07 -3.27
C HIS A 125 0.67 -0.13 -4.05
N PRO A 126 0.50 -1.28 -3.38
CA PRO A 126 -0.22 -2.41 -3.95
C PRO A 126 -1.73 -2.13 -3.95
N ALA A 127 -2.44 -2.46 -5.03
CA ALA A 127 -3.90 -2.40 -5.10
C ALA A 127 -4.49 -3.71 -5.61
N ILE A 128 -5.52 -4.21 -4.95
CA ILE A 128 -6.24 -5.43 -5.36
C ILE A 128 -7.34 -5.05 -6.35
N SER A 129 -7.56 -5.88 -7.37
CA SER A 129 -8.72 -5.70 -8.25
C SER A 129 -10.05 -5.74 -7.50
N GLU A 130 -10.96 -4.87 -7.94
CA GLU A 130 -12.28 -4.67 -7.40
C GLU A 130 -13.39 -4.98 -8.41
N THR A 131 -14.48 -5.55 -7.92
CA THR A 131 -15.78 -5.62 -8.60
C THR A 131 -16.81 -4.92 -7.72
N GLN A 132 -17.48 -3.90 -8.24
CA GLN A 132 -18.42 -3.05 -7.49
C GLN A 132 -17.83 -2.51 -6.18
N GLY A 133 -16.56 -2.13 -6.21
CA GLY A 133 -15.84 -1.58 -5.06
C GLY A 133 -15.33 -2.62 -4.06
N LYS A 134 -15.56 -3.91 -4.31
CA LYS A 134 -15.17 -5.01 -3.41
C LYS A 134 -13.99 -5.77 -3.99
N TYR A 135 -12.99 -6.06 -3.15
CA TYR A 135 -11.89 -6.92 -3.54
C TYR A 135 -12.38 -8.29 -4.02
N ASP A 136 -11.94 -8.67 -5.22
CA ASP A 136 -12.30 -9.94 -5.86
C ASP A 136 -11.14 -10.95 -5.91
N GLY A 137 -9.92 -10.49 -5.58
CA GLY A 137 -8.74 -11.35 -5.43
C GLY A 137 -8.26 -11.97 -6.74
N GLN A 138 -8.53 -11.33 -7.88
CA GLN A 138 -8.07 -11.81 -9.20
C GLN A 138 -6.68 -11.27 -9.55
N PHE A 139 -6.46 -9.97 -9.36
CA PHE A 139 -5.22 -9.29 -9.74
C PHE A 139 -4.73 -8.38 -8.62
N LEU A 140 -3.42 -8.12 -8.64
CA LEU A 140 -2.76 -7.11 -7.84
C LEU A 140 -1.97 -6.19 -8.76
N PHE A 141 -2.04 -4.89 -8.52
CA PHE A 141 -1.26 -3.87 -9.21
C PHE A 141 -0.24 -3.29 -8.25
N ILE A 142 0.95 -2.95 -8.73
CA ILE A 142 1.99 -2.33 -7.90
C ILE A 142 2.83 -1.40 -8.77
N ASN A 143 3.09 -0.22 -8.25
CA ASN A 143 3.80 0.86 -8.92
C ASN A 143 5.32 0.81 -8.60
N ASP A 144 6.14 1.48 -9.39
CA ASP A 144 7.57 1.72 -9.16
C ASP A 144 7.85 3.22 -9.16
N LYS A 145 7.99 3.78 -7.96
CA LYS A 145 8.21 5.20 -7.75
C LYS A 145 9.44 5.73 -8.49
N ALA A 146 10.51 4.95 -8.47
CA ALA A 146 11.82 5.39 -8.89
C ALA A 146 11.99 5.39 -10.40
N ASN A 147 11.31 4.47 -11.09
CA ASN A 147 11.29 4.38 -12.54
C ASN A 147 9.82 4.17 -12.93
N PRO A 148 9.09 5.21 -13.38
CA PRO A 148 7.63 5.21 -13.36
C PRO A 148 7.06 4.08 -14.22
N ARG A 149 6.73 2.99 -13.54
CA ARG A 149 6.34 1.71 -14.11
C ARG A 149 5.23 1.13 -13.27
N LEU A 150 4.30 0.46 -13.92
CA LEU A 150 3.20 -0.22 -13.26
C LEU A 150 3.23 -1.70 -13.63
N ALA A 151 3.11 -2.57 -12.63
CA ALA A 151 3.08 -4.01 -12.82
C ALA A 151 1.68 -4.59 -12.57
N VAL A 152 1.35 -5.63 -13.32
CA VAL A 152 0.16 -6.47 -13.12
C VAL A 152 0.62 -7.83 -12.62
N ILE A 153 0.07 -8.27 -11.50
CA ILE A 153 0.30 -9.58 -10.87
C ILE A 153 -1.03 -10.34 -10.91
N ASP A 154 -1.01 -11.58 -11.39
CA ASP A 154 -2.16 -12.47 -11.32
C ASP A 154 -2.14 -13.23 -10.00
N LEU A 155 -3.21 -13.11 -9.21
CA LEU A 155 -3.32 -13.74 -7.89
C LEU A 155 -3.74 -15.22 -7.97
N ARG A 156 -4.02 -15.74 -9.16
CA ARG A 156 -4.16 -17.18 -9.39
C ARG A 156 -2.83 -17.90 -9.17
N ASP A 157 -1.71 -17.32 -9.55
CA ASP A 157 -0.39 -17.96 -9.38
C ASP A 157 0.64 -17.09 -8.67
N PHE A 158 0.28 -15.87 -8.30
CA PHE A 158 1.12 -14.92 -7.58
C PHE A 158 2.37 -14.55 -8.38
N GLU A 159 2.19 -14.30 -9.68
CA GLU A 159 3.27 -14.00 -10.62
C GLU A 159 3.02 -12.71 -11.40
N THR A 160 4.08 -11.93 -11.58
CA THR A 160 4.07 -10.72 -12.40
C THR A 160 3.86 -11.09 -13.86
N LYS A 161 2.76 -10.60 -14.44
CA LYS A 161 2.36 -10.87 -15.82
C LYS A 161 2.83 -9.79 -16.76
N GLN A 162 2.80 -8.53 -16.34
CA GLN A 162 3.08 -7.39 -17.19
C GLN A 162 3.80 -6.31 -16.41
N ILE A 163 4.67 -5.57 -17.10
CA ILE A 163 5.16 -4.26 -16.67
C ILE A 163 4.87 -3.28 -17.81
N VAL A 164 4.35 -2.10 -17.49
CA VAL A 164 4.25 -0.97 -18.42
C VAL A 164 5.11 0.18 -17.90
N VAL A 165 5.68 0.96 -18.82
CA VAL A 165 6.45 2.17 -18.50
C VAL A 165 5.58 3.38 -18.79
N ASN A 166 5.50 4.33 -17.86
CA ASN A 166 4.82 5.59 -18.11
C ASN A 166 5.59 6.42 -19.15
N PRO A 167 4.98 6.73 -20.32
CA PRO A 167 5.69 7.44 -21.38
C PRO A 167 5.78 8.96 -21.16
N ILE A 168 5.06 9.49 -20.17
CA ILE A 168 4.94 10.93 -19.91
C ILE A 168 5.83 11.34 -18.74
N PHE A 169 5.65 10.74 -17.57
CA PHE A 169 6.31 11.18 -16.34
C PHE A 169 7.68 10.49 -16.13
N LYS A 170 8.48 11.01 -15.19
CA LYS A 170 9.82 10.45 -14.83
C LYS A 170 9.94 9.99 -13.37
N SER A 171 8.91 10.25 -12.58
CA SER A 171 8.74 9.75 -11.22
C SER A 171 7.25 9.67 -10.97
N GLU A 172 6.83 8.66 -10.23
CA GLU A 172 5.44 8.48 -9.81
C GLU A 172 5.39 8.10 -8.33
N HIS A 173 4.25 8.30 -7.69
CA HIS A 173 4.07 7.98 -6.28
C HIS A 173 2.62 7.64 -5.97
N GLY A 174 1.67 8.49 -6.39
CA GLY A 174 0.25 8.35 -6.10
C GLY A 174 -0.48 7.31 -6.94
N GLY A 175 0.06 6.09 -6.94
CA GLY A 175 -0.43 4.86 -7.56
C GLY A 175 0.22 3.66 -6.87
N ALA A 176 -0.28 2.45 -7.03
CA ALA A 176 -1.44 2.05 -7.81
C ALA A 176 -2.74 2.18 -6.98
N PHE A 177 -3.79 2.72 -7.59
CA PHE A 177 -5.16 2.70 -7.05
C PHE A 177 -6.15 2.29 -8.15
N VAL A 178 -7.21 1.55 -7.83
CA VAL A 178 -8.14 1.03 -8.84
C VAL A 178 -9.51 1.70 -8.74
N THR A 179 -10.15 1.92 -9.89
CA THR A 179 -11.59 2.27 -9.92
C THR A 179 -12.45 1.09 -9.40
N PRO A 180 -13.69 1.31 -8.94
CA PRO A 180 -14.52 0.27 -8.30
C PRO A 180 -14.74 -1.03 -9.10
N ASP A 181 -14.66 -1.00 -10.43
CA ASP A 181 -14.76 -2.20 -11.29
C ASP A 181 -13.43 -2.57 -11.97
N THR A 182 -12.32 -2.01 -11.48
CA THR A 182 -10.98 -2.12 -12.06
C THR A 182 -10.97 -1.77 -13.55
N GLU A 183 -11.72 -0.76 -13.97
CA GLU A 183 -11.68 -0.29 -15.35
C GLU A 183 -10.37 0.44 -15.66
N TYR A 184 -9.85 1.16 -14.67
CA TYR A 184 -8.59 1.88 -14.73
C TYR A 184 -7.77 1.66 -13.46
N VAL A 185 -6.44 1.69 -13.62
CA VAL A 185 -5.47 1.84 -12.55
C VAL A 185 -4.88 3.25 -12.60
N ILE A 186 -4.91 3.95 -11.48
CA ILE A 186 -4.50 5.35 -11.34
C ILE A 186 -3.04 5.42 -10.87
N GLU A 187 -2.28 6.30 -11.49
CA GLU A 187 -0.87 6.57 -11.19
C GLU A 187 -0.60 8.09 -11.31
N ALA A 188 -0.13 8.73 -10.24
CA ALA A 188 0.18 10.17 -10.22
C ALA A 188 1.69 10.46 -10.17
N ALA A 189 2.12 11.49 -10.90
CA ALA A 189 3.51 11.93 -10.93
C ALA A 189 3.88 12.60 -9.60
N GLN A 190 5.00 12.21 -8.96
CA GLN A 190 5.40 12.91 -7.73
C GLN A 190 6.02 14.27 -8.03
N TYR A 191 6.90 14.32 -9.01
CA TYR A 191 7.65 15.52 -9.37
C TYR A 191 7.34 15.93 -10.80
N ALA A 192 7.18 17.23 -11.00
CA ALA A 192 6.91 17.79 -12.31
C ALA A 192 8.09 17.56 -13.26
N THR A 193 7.80 17.25 -14.52
CA THR A 193 8.79 17.09 -15.59
C THR A 193 8.29 17.70 -16.89
N PRO A 194 9.17 17.97 -17.87
CA PRO A 194 8.72 18.20 -19.23
C PRO A 194 7.96 16.97 -19.74
N LEU A 195 6.84 17.18 -20.45
CA LEU A 195 6.04 16.08 -20.97
C LEU A 195 6.73 15.40 -22.16
N GLU A 196 7.55 16.13 -22.91
CA GLU A 196 8.31 15.59 -24.03
C GLU A 196 9.50 14.75 -23.56
N ASN A 197 9.67 13.56 -24.14
CA ASN A 197 10.80 12.71 -23.82
C ASN A 197 12.15 13.35 -24.20
N LYS A 198 13.14 13.16 -23.32
CA LYS A 198 14.53 13.60 -23.51
C LYS A 198 14.68 15.10 -23.73
N LYS A 199 13.71 15.90 -23.27
CA LYS A 199 13.82 17.36 -23.23
C LYS A 199 14.25 17.80 -21.83
N PHE A 200 15.16 18.75 -21.83
CA PHE A 200 15.60 19.47 -20.66
C PHE A 200 15.25 20.95 -20.87
N TYR A 201 14.69 21.58 -19.85
CA TYR A 201 14.48 23.01 -19.80
C TYR A 201 15.17 23.53 -18.54
N PRO A 202 15.74 24.75 -18.57
CA PRO A 202 16.30 25.37 -17.38
C PRO A 202 15.20 25.60 -16.33
N LEU A 203 15.55 25.57 -15.03
CA LEU A 203 14.58 25.69 -13.93
C LEU A 203 13.92 27.08 -13.87
N GLU A 204 14.51 28.07 -14.52
CA GLU A 204 13.92 29.39 -14.73
C GLU A 204 12.62 29.32 -15.57
N GLU A 205 12.44 28.24 -16.35
CA GLU A 205 11.23 27.95 -17.13
C GLU A 205 10.33 26.90 -16.45
N PHE A 206 10.52 26.61 -15.16
CA PHE A 206 9.81 25.54 -14.45
C PHE A 206 8.29 25.70 -14.54
N ASN A 207 7.80 26.93 -14.32
CA ASN A 207 6.36 27.18 -14.31
C ASN A 207 5.71 27.00 -15.68
N GLU A 208 6.47 27.25 -16.75
CA GLU A 208 6.01 27.26 -18.13
C GLU A 208 6.15 25.89 -18.79
N LYS A 209 7.23 25.16 -18.50
CA LYS A 209 7.64 23.94 -19.24
C LYS A 209 7.48 22.63 -18.48
N TYR A 210 7.44 22.67 -17.15
CA TYR A 210 7.29 21.46 -16.34
C TYR A 210 5.83 21.24 -15.99
N ARG A 211 5.42 19.97 -15.87
CA ARG A 211 4.05 19.59 -15.54
C ARG A 211 4.03 18.38 -14.63
N GLY A 212 3.10 18.41 -13.67
CA GLY A 212 2.65 17.21 -12.98
C GLY A 212 1.56 16.51 -13.81
N GLY A 213 0.97 15.47 -13.23
CA GLY A 213 -0.19 14.85 -13.84
C GLY A 213 -0.53 13.47 -13.32
N ILE A 214 -1.59 12.91 -13.90
CA ILE A 214 -2.14 11.62 -13.51
C ILE A 214 -2.37 10.80 -14.76
N THR A 215 -2.07 9.51 -14.68
CA THR A 215 -2.30 8.52 -15.73
C THR A 215 -3.38 7.54 -15.27
N TYR A 216 -4.32 7.28 -16.17
CA TYR A 216 -5.36 6.27 -16.02
C TYR A 216 -5.05 5.14 -16.98
N TRP A 217 -4.53 4.04 -16.45
CA TRP A 217 -4.18 2.85 -17.21
C TRP A 217 -5.40 1.97 -17.40
N LYS A 218 -5.93 1.89 -18.62
CA LYS A 218 -7.08 1.03 -18.94
C LYS A 218 -6.69 -0.43 -18.68
N PHE A 219 -7.47 -1.13 -17.88
CA PHE A 219 -7.27 -2.56 -17.63
C PHE A 219 -8.24 -3.40 -18.45
N ASP A 220 -7.69 -4.33 -19.24
CA ASP A 220 -8.45 -5.41 -19.84
C ASP A 220 -8.43 -6.61 -18.89
N ARG A 221 -9.51 -6.71 -18.10
CA ARG A 221 -9.68 -7.77 -17.11
C ARG A 221 -9.72 -9.17 -17.72
N LYS A 222 -10.19 -9.32 -18.96
CA LYS A 222 -10.27 -10.63 -19.60
C LYS A 222 -8.88 -11.12 -20.00
N GLU A 223 -8.06 -10.23 -20.54
CA GLU A 223 -6.68 -10.55 -20.89
C GLU A 223 -5.73 -10.54 -19.68
N GLY A 224 -6.15 -9.92 -18.57
CA GLY A 224 -5.32 -9.74 -17.36
C GLY A 224 -4.15 -8.78 -17.63
N ARG A 225 -4.39 -7.73 -18.43
CA ARG A 225 -3.36 -6.82 -18.93
C ARG A 225 -3.85 -5.38 -18.96
N LEU A 226 -2.95 -4.44 -18.68
CA LEU A 226 -3.13 -3.05 -19.02
C LEU A 226 -3.06 -2.86 -20.55
N ASN A 227 -3.89 -1.96 -21.07
CA ASN A 227 -3.94 -1.56 -22.47
C ASN A 227 -3.44 -0.11 -22.63
N PRO A 228 -2.13 0.10 -22.89
CA PRO A 228 -1.55 1.44 -23.06
C PRO A 228 -2.22 2.27 -24.16
N LYS A 229 -2.81 1.65 -25.19
CA LYS A 229 -3.45 2.37 -26.31
C LYS A 229 -4.79 2.99 -25.96
N GLN A 230 -5.45 2.47 -24.92
CA GLN A 230 -6.71 3.00 -24.37
C GLN A 230 -6.50 3.72 -23.04
N SER A 231 -5.24 3.85 -22.62
CA SER A 231 -4.84 4.59 -21.43
C SER A 231 -4.61 6.05 -21.81
N PHE A 232 -4.75 6.94 -20.85
CA PHE A 232 -4.56 8.38 -21.07
C PHE A 232 -4.00 9.05 -19.82
N SER A 233 -3.46 10.25 -19.97
CA SER A 233 -3.03 11.10 -18.87
C SER A 233 -3.77 12.43 -18.88
N ILE A 234 -3.87 13.07 -17.72
CA ILE A 234 -4.35 14.44 -17.56
C ILE A 234 -3.16 15.28 -17.10
N GLU A 235 -2.89 16.37 -17.84
CA GLU A 235 -1.87 17.35 -17.47
C GLU A 235 -2.34 18.15 -16.25
N LEU A 236 -1.47 18.28 -15.25
CA LEU A 236 -1.67 19.11 -14.07
C LEU A 236 -0.60 20.21 -13.98
N PRO A 237 -0.81 21.25 -13.16
CA PRO A 237 0.24 22.21 -12.84
C PRO A 237 1.52 21.51 -12.33
N PRO A 238 2.69 22.17 -12.39
CA PRO A 238 3.94 21.63 -11.86
C PRO A 238 4.01 21.64 -10.32
N TYR A 239 2.90 21.32 -9.66
CA TYR A 239 2.88 20.96 -8.25
C TYR A 239 3.49 19.57 -8.09
N SER A 240 4.00 19.28 -6.90
CA SER A 240 4.39 17.90 -6.57
C SER A 240 3.15 17.17 -6.05
N GLN A 241 2.59 16.25 -6.83
CA GLN A 241 1.46 15.43 -6.38
C GLN A 241 1.94 14.37 -5.40
N ASP A 242 1.04 13.88 -4.55
CA ASP A 242 1.37 12.86 -3.57
C ASP A 242 0.60 11.57 -3.82
N LEU A 243 -0.50 11.33 -3.11
CA LEU A 243 -1.34 10.14 -3.21
C LEU A 243 -2.62 10.41 -4.00
N SER A 244 -3.21 9.32 -4.48
CA SER A 244 -4.49 9.34 -5.18
C SER A 244 -5.46 8.35 -4.53
N ASP A 245 -6.77 8.55 -4.72
CA ASP A 245 -7.76 7.50 -4.51
C ASP A 245 -8.92 7.67 -5.52
N ALA A 246 -9.54 6.56 -5.89
CA ALA A 246 -10.69 6.53 -6.75
C ALA A 246 -11.97 6.77 -5.94
N GLY A 247 -12.89 7.56 -6.52
CA GLY A 247 -14.23 7.72 -5.97
C GLY A 247 -15.00 6.40 -5.97
N LYS A 248 -15.87 6.26 -4.97
CA LYS A 248 -16.70 5.07 -4.72
C LYS A 248 -18.15 5.51 -4.57
N GLY A 249 -19.11 4.63 -4.80
CA GLY A 249 -20.55 4.93 -4.61
C GLY A 249 -20.96 6.26 -5.27
N PRO A 250 -21.40 7.29 -4.52
CA PRO A 250 -21.80 8.58 -5.08
C PRO A 250 -20.66 9.39 -5.71
N SER A 251 -19.38 9.12 -5.37
CA SER A 251 -18.22 9.75 -5.99
C SER A 251 -17.61 8.93 -7.14
N ASP A 252 -18.19 7.78 -7.50
CA ASP A 252 -17.74 7.02 -8.67
C ASP A 252 -17.74 7.89 -9.95
N GLY A 253 -16.74 7.66 -10.80
CA GLY A 253 -16.42 8.52 -11.95
C GLY A 253 -15.51 9.72 -11.62
N TRP A 254 -15.17 9.91 -10.34
CA TRP A 254 -14.22 10.92 -9.89
C TRP A 254 -12.99 10.28 -9.23
N SER A 255 -11.90 11.02 -9.14
CA SER A 255 -10.68 10.66 -8.41
C SER A 255 -10.12 11.89 -7.72
N PHE A 256 -9.35 11.66 -6.67
CA PHE A 256 -8.82 12.69 -5.81
C PHE A 256 -7.32 12.50 -5.68
N THR A 257 -6.53 13.55 -5.92
CA THR A 257 -5.08 13.50 -5.83
C THR A 257 -4.57 14.75 -5.15
N ASN A 258 -3.91 14.60 -4.01
CA ASN A 258 -3.40 15.73 -3.24
C ASN A 258 -2.03 16.19 -3.76
N SER A 259 -1.55 17.32 -3.25
CA SER A 259 -0.22 17.84 -3.55
C SER A 259 0.43 18.41 -2.30
N PHE A 260 1.76 18.30 -2.21
CA PHE A 260 2.49 18.75 -1.03
C PHE A 260 3.42 19.94 -1.28
N CYS A 261 3.51 20.40 -2.54
CA CYS A 261 4.36 21.53 -2.94
C CYS A 261 3.69 22.34 -4.05
N SER A 262 2.63 23.06 -3.71
CA SER A 262 1.96 24.00 -4.61
C SER A 262 2.76 25.31 -4.82
N GLU A 263 3.81 25.52 -4.03
CA GLU A 263 4.78 26.60 -4.16
C GLU A 263 5.62 26.48 -5.42
N ARG A 264 5.72 25.26 -5.99
CA ARG A 264 6.58 24.96 -7.16
C ARG A 264 8.05 25.23 -6.84
N TYR A 265 8.46 24.92 -5.61
CA TYR A 265 9.83 25.11 -5.17
C TYR A 265 10.74 24.05 -5.80
N VAL A 266 11.92 24.47 -6.29
CA VAL A 266 12.86 23.62 -7.04
C VAL A 266 14.21 23.45 -6.33
N GLY A 267 14.31 23.87 -5.06
CA GLY A 267 15.54 23.75 -4.28
C GLY A 267 16.62 24.80 -4.60
N GLY A 268 17.85 24.49 -4.21
CA GLY A 268 19.02 25.37 -4.32
C GLY A 268 19.71 25.66 -2.99
N ILE A 269 19.74 24.68 -2.08
CA ILE A 269 20.36 24.80 -0.76
C ILE A 269 21.85 25.16 -0.85
N GLU A 270 22.57 24.63 -1.84
CA GLU A 270 23.97 24.97 -2.12
C GLU A 270 24.19 26.42 -2.56
N LYS A 271 23.11 27.11 -2.96
CA LYS A 271 23.10 28.54 -3.30
C LYS A 271 22.54 29.40 -2.16
N GLY A 272 22.42 28.86 -0.95
CA GLY A 272 21.93 29.56 0.24
C GLY A 272 20.41 29.68 0.33
N ARG A 273 19.64 28.98 -0.52
CA ARG A 273 18.18 28.93 -0.41
C ARG A 273 17.76 27.95 0.71
N PRO A 274 16.54 28.04 1.24
CA PRO A 274 16.03 27.06 2.21
C PRO A 274 16.10 25.60 1.69
N PRO A 275 16.16 24.61 2.61
CA PRO A 275 15.93 23.20 2.27
C PRO A 275 14.64 23.01 1.47
N TYR A 276 14.59 21.93 0.69
CA TYR A 276 13.47 21.68 -0.22
C TYR A 276 12.12 21.64 0.52
N GLU A 277 12.09 20.94 1.64
CA GLU A 277 10.92 20.78 2.50
C GLU A 277 10.43 22.13 3.03
N ALA A 278 11.34 22.99 3.49
CA ALA A 278 10.98 24.32 3.97
C ALA A 278 10.40 25.20 2.85
N GLY A 279 10.94 25.09 1.63
CA GLY A 279 10.46 25.83 0.47
C GLY A 279 9.10 25.35 -0.07
N CYS A 280 8.83 24.04 0.02
CA CYS A 280 7.55 23.41 -0.30
C CYS A 280 6.52 23.49 0.84
N SER A 281 6.82 24.22 1.90
CA SER A 281 5.93 24.40 3.04
C SER A 281 5.86 25.87 3.45
N ALA A 282 5.99 26.77 2.48
CA ALA A 282 5.91 28.21 2.72
C ALA A 282 4.46 28.71 2.77
N LYS A 283 3.54 28.03 2.09
CA LYS A 283 2.09 28.31 2.15
C LYS A 283 1.44 27.58 3.32
N ASP A 284 0.25 28.04 3.70
CA ASP A 284 -0.58 27.40 4.72
C ASP A 284 -1.40 26.22 4.17
N THR A 285 -1.64 26.21 2.85
CA THR A 285 -2.40 25.17 2.16
C THR A 285 -1.77 24.84 0.81
N ASP A 286 -1.94 23.59 0.41
CA ASP A 286 -1.74 23.06 -0.93
C ASP A 286 -3.10 22.71 -1.54
N TYR A 287 -3.12 21.89 -2.59
CA TYR A 287 -4.35 21.60 -3.34
C TYR A 287 -4.64 20.12 -3.51
N LEU A 288 -5.86 19.76 -3.13
CA LEU A 288 -6.54 18.55 -3.53
C LEU A 288 -7.08 18.74 -4.94
N HIS A 289 -6.60 17.94 -5.89
CA HIS A 289 -7.12 17.89 -7.24
C HIS A 289 -8.37 17.00 -7.26
N VAL A 290 -9.50 17.56 -7.65
CA VAL A 290 -10.78 16.88 -7.81
C VAL A 290 -11.05 16.67 -9.29
N ILE A 291 -11.04 15.42 -9.75
CA ILE A 291 -10.96 15.10 -11.17
C ILE A 291 -12.08 14.17 -11.60
N ASN A 292 -12.86 14.58 -12.60
CA ASN A 292 -13.85 13.74 -13.26
C ASN A 292 -13.18 12.89 -14.35
N TRP A 293 -12.53 11.80 -13.95
CA TRP A 293 -11.78 10.94 -14.88
C TRP A 293 -12.69 10.27 -15.91
N LYS A 294 -13.96 10.03 -15.58
CA LYS A 294 -14.91 9.42 -16.51
C LYS A 294 -15.21 10.35 -17.67
N LYS A 295 -15.47 11.62 -17.38
CA LYS A 295 -15.59 12.67 -18.40
C LYS A 295 -14.29 12.86 -19.17
N ALA A 296 -13.14 12.78 -18.51
CA ALA A 296 -11.84 12.84 -19.19
C ALA A 296 -11.70 11.69 -20.22
N ALA A 297 -12.05 10.47 -19.85
CA ALA A 297 -12.03 9.30 -20.74
C ALA A 297 -12.97 9.49 -21.95
N GLU A 298 -14.17 10.03 -21.74
CA GLU A 298 -15.11 10.37 -22.82
C GLU A 298 -14.52 11.40 -23.80
N LEU A 299 -13.86 12.45 -23.29
CA LEU A 299 -13.21 13.47 -24.10
C LEU A 299 -12.02 12.91 -24.90
N VAL A 300 -11.21 12.05 -24.28
CA VAL A 300 -10.11 11.36 -24.97
C VAL A 300 -10.64 10.48 -26.09
N ALA A 301 -11.68 9.68 -25.82
CA ALA A 301 -12.34 8.85 -26.83
C ALA A 301 -12.96 9.68 -27.97
N ALA A 302 -13.40 10.90 -27.67
CA ALA A 302 -13.89 11.87 -28.66
C ALA A 302 -12.75 12.61 -29.41
N GLY A 303 -11.49 12.24 -29.21
CA GLY A 303 -10.33 12.81 -29.91
C GLY A 303 -9.90 14.20 -29.43
N LYS A 304 -10.24 14.58 -28.19
CA LYS A 304 -9.86 15.89 -27.61
C LYS A 304 -8.46 15.89 -26.99
N ALA A 305 -7.82 14.74 -26.85
CA ALA A 305 -6.46 14.63 -26.33
C ALA A 305 -5.39 15.02 -27.36
N LYS A 306 -4.22 15.44 -26.88
CA LYS A 306 -3.02 15.57 -27.70
C LYS A 306 -2.16 14.32 -27.57
N LYS A 307 -1.57 13.87 -28.68
CA LYS A 307 -0.56 12.81 -28.65
C LYS A 307 0.79 13.37 -28.22
N ILE A 308 1.29 12.92 -27.08
CA ILE A 308 2.65 13.23 -26.59
C ILE A 308 3.35 11.90 -26.32
N ASN A 309 4.54 11.70 -26.89
CA ASN A 309 5.28 10.43 -26.82
C ASN A 309 4.44 9.20 -27.23
N GLY A 310 3.47 9.37 -28.13
CA GLY A 310 2.54 8.31 -28.56
C GLY A 310 1.35 8.04 -27.63
N HIS A 311 1.29 8.71 -26.48
CA HIS A 311 0.25 8.58 -25.46
C HIS A 311 -0.76 9.72 -25.52
N ASP A 312 -2.02 9.45 -25.17
CA ASP A 312 -3.06 10.48 -25.12
C ASP A 312 -2.96 11.30 -23.84
N VAL A 313 -2.79 12.62 -24.00
CA VAL A 313 -2.75 13.57 -22.89
C VAL A 313 -3.88 14.57 -23.05
N LEU A 314 -4.82 14.56 -22.10
CA LEU A 314 -5.82 15.61 -21.97
C LEU A 314 -5.16 16.83 -21.34
N MET A 315 -5.00 17.88 -22.15
CA MET A 315 -4.34 19.11 -21.74
C MET A 315 -5.15 19.86 -20.69
N MET A 316 -4.47 20.56 -19.79
CA MET A 316 -5.07 21.24 -18.64
C MET A 316 -6.11 22.29 -19.05
N ASP A 317 -5.86 23.02 -20.14
CA ASP A 317 -6.80 24.01 -20.68
C ASP A 317 -8.15 23.40 -21.08
N THR A 318 -8.10 22.21 -21.69
CA THR A 318 -9.25 21.44 -22.11
C THR A 318 -9.93 20.83 -20.89
N ALA A 319 -9.17 20.28 -19.94
CA ALA A 319 -9.71 19.74 -18.70
C ALA A 319 -10.47 20.81 -17.89
N VAL A 320 -9.92 22.02 -17.77
CA VAL A 320 -10.59 23.15 -17.08
C VAL A 320 -11.84 23.59 -17.84
N LYS A 321 -11.71 23.82 -19.16
CA LYS A 321 -12.83 24.30 -20.00
C LYS A 321 -14.01 23.34 -19.98
N GLU A 322 -13.73 22.04 -20.00
CA GLU A 322 -14.74 21.00 -20.00
C GLU A 322 -15.16 20.59 -18.57
N GLY A 323 -14.69 21.26 -17.52
CA GLY A 323 -15.10 20.96 -16.13
C GLY A 323 -14.71 19.56 -15.66
N VAL A 324 -13.51 19.12 -16.05
CA VAL A 324 -12.87 17.87 -15.60
C VAL A 324 -12.06 18.09 -14.32
N LEU A 325 -11.42 19.25 -14.17
CA LEU A 325 -10.42 19.51 -13.14
C LEU A 325 -10.81 20.71 -12.27
N PHE A 326 -10.80 20.50 -10.95
CA PHE A 326 -11.04 21.51 -9.92
C PHE A 326 -10.03 21.34 -8.77
N LEU A 327 -9.82 22.39 -7.98
CA LEU A 327 -8.98 22.33 -6.78
C LEU A 327 -9.78 22.63 -5.51
N VAL A 328 -9.38 22.03 -4.40
CA VAL A 328 -9.82 22.38 -3.04
C VAL A 328 -8.57 22.60 -2.18
N PRO A 329 -8.46 23.71 -1.42
CA PRO A 329 -7.32 23.92 -0.52
C PRO A 329 -7.25 22.88 0.60
N GLU A 330 -6.03 22.42 0.93
CA GLU A 330 -5.74 21.41 1.96
C GLU A 330 -4.49 21.77 2.80
N PRO A 331 -4.59 21.83 4.14
CA PRO A 331 -3.46 22.13 5.03
C PRO A 331 -2.73 20.86 5.48
N LYS A 332 -1.41 20.82 5.65
CA LYS A 332 -0.35 21.65 5.04
C LYS A 332 0.74 20.70 4.55
N SER A 333 1.14 20.82 3.29
CA SER A 333 1.94 19.79 2.62
C SER A 333 1.37 18.38 2.89
N PRO A 334 0.06 18.17 2.70
CA PRO A 334 -0.64 16.94 3.10
C PRO A 334 -0.07 15.70 2.40
N HIS A 335 -0.43 14.52 2.89
CA HIS A 335 0.16 13.26 2.41
C HIS A 335 -0.88 12.19 2.03
N GLY A 336 -1.63 11.66 3.00
CA GLY A 336 -2.73 10.73 2.74
C GLY A 336 -3.95 11.43 2.17
N VAL A 337 -4.55 10.82 1.14
CA VAL A 337 -5.89 11.14 0.63
C VAL A 337 -6.65 9.84 0.49
N ASP A 338 -7.72 9.68 1.26
CA ASP A 338 -8.45 8.41 1.39
C ASP A 338 -9.95 8.66 1.18
N VAL A 339 -10.59 7.90 0.30
CA VAL A 339 -12.04 7.96 0.04
C VAL A 339 -12.74 6.96 0.95
N THR A 340 -13.71 7.45 1.71
CA THR A 340 -14.54 6.63 2.61
C THR A 340 -15.22 5.45 1.89
N PRO A 341 -15.49 4.33 2.57
CA PRO A 341 -16.10 3.15 1.96
C PRO A 341 -17.48 3.41 1.34
N ASP A 342 -18.23 4.37 1.87
CA ASP A 342 -19.53 4.78 1.31
C ASP A 342 -19.41 5.84 0.22
N GLY A 343 -18.18 6.31 -0.05
CA GLY A 343 -17.83 7.22 -1.12
C GLY A 343 -18.27 8.66 -0.94
N LYS A 344 -18.79 9.05 0.24
CA LYS A 344 -19.36 10.39 0.47
C LYS A 344 -18.33 11.41 0.89
N PHE A 345 -17.24 10.96 1.50
CA PHE A 345 -16.21 11.84 2.06
C PHE A 345 -14.81 11.46 1.60
N ILE A 346 -13.95 12.48 1.56
CA ILE A 346 -12.53 12.39 1.24
C ILE A 346 -11.77 12.88 2.48
N THR A 347 -10.90 12.04 3.00
CA THR A 347 -10.10 12.31 4.19
C THR A 347 -8.69 12.68 3.77
N VAL A 348 -8.20 13.85 4.19
CA VAL A 348 -6.86 14.33 3.87
C VAL A 348 -6.06 14.53 5.15
N ALA A 349 -4.93 13.84 5.25
CA ALA A 349 -4.05 13.90 6.40
C ALA A 349 -3.03 15.04 6.26
N GLY A 350 -3.03 15.95 7.24
CA GLY A 350 -2.39 17.25 7.11
C GLY A 350 -0.86 17.27 7.22
N LYS A 351 -0.18 16.15 7.50
CA LYS A 351 1.28 16.01 7.68
C LYS A 351 1.91 17.05 8.60
N LEU A 352 2.18 18.25 8.10
CA LEU A 352 2.73 19.36 8.87
C LEU A 352 1.67 20.08 9.70
N ASP A 353 0.41 19.97 9.29
CA ASP A 353 -0.73 20.38 10.10
C ASP A 353 -1.18 19.22 11.00
N THR A 354 -1.55 19.53 12.24
CA THR A 354 -1.94 18.52 13.25
C THR A 354 -3.35 17.94 13.03
N HIS A 355 -4.07 18.42 12.03
CA HIS A 355 -5.43 18.03 11.72
C HIS A 355 -5.51 17.04 10.56
N VAL A 356 -6.64 16.36 10.55
CA VAL A 356 -7.15 15.66 9.37
C VAL A 356 -8.41 16.39 8.91
N SER A 357 -8.45 16.71 7.62
CA SER A 357 -9.59 17.37 6.97
C SER A 357 -10.49 16.35 6.31
N VAL A 358 -11.80 16.42 6.56
CA VAL A 358 -12.80 15.58 5.92
C VAL A 358 -13.61 16.44 4.97
N TYR A 359 -13.47 16.25 3.67
CA TYR A 359 -14.24 16.94 2.64
C TYR A 359 -15.49 16.13 2.27
N SER A 360 -16.59 16.82 1.99
CA SER A 360 -17.83 16.20 1.51
C SER A 360 -17.91 16.28 0.00
N PHE A 361 -18.06 15.12 -0.65
CA PHE A 361 -18.23 15.05 -2.09
C PHE A 361 -19.52 15.75 -2.56
N GLU A 362 -20.61 15.62 -1.79
CA GLU A 362 -21.87 16.32 -2.07
C GLU A 362 -21.66 17.85 -2.10
N LYS A 363 -20.95 18.38 -1.11
CA LYS A 363 -20.64 19.83 -1.04
C LYS A 363 -19.76 20.29 -2.19
N ILE A 364 -18.74 19.50 -2.56
CA ILE A 364 -17.89 19.73 -3.73
C ILE A 364 -18.75 19.81 -5.01
N GLN A 365 -19.63 18.82 -5.24
CA GLN A 365 -20.53 18.81 -6.40
C GLN A 365 -21.50 19.99 -6.40
N ALA A 366 -22.02 20.38 -5.22
CA ALA A 366 -22.88 21.55 -5.09
C ALA A 366 -22.15 22.85 -5.47
N ALA A 367 -20.89 23.01 -5.04
CA ALA A 367 -20.07 24.16 -5.41
C ALA A 367 -19.78 24.20 -6.92
N ILE A 368 -19.42 23.05 -7.52
CA ILE A 368 -19.20 22.92 -8.97
C ILE A 368 -20.47 23.30 -9.75
N LYS A 369 -21.62 22.73 -9.38
CA LYS A 369 -22.91 23.00 -10.04
C LYS A 369 -23.34 24.46 -9.93
N ALA A 370 -23.06 25.10 -8.80
CA ALA A 370 -23.37 26.51 -8.57
C ALA A 370 -22.34 27.47 -9.20
N GLY A 371 -21.22 26.97 -9.73
CA GLY A 371 -20.10 27.81 -10.19
C GLY A 371 -19.47 28.61 -9.04
N LYS A 372 -19.58 28.11 -7.80
CA LYS A 372 -19.12 28.81 -6.60
C LYS A 372 -17.63 28.50 -6.37
N PHE A 373 -16.78 29.35 -6.94
CA PHE A 373 -15.33 29.28 -6.80
C PHE A 373 -14.82 30.54 -6.10
N GLU A 374 -13.88 30.39 -5.16
CA GLU A 374 -13.31 31.53 -4.44
C GLU A 374 -12.19 32.21 -5.23
N SER A 375 -11.54 31.47 -6.12
CA SER A 375 -10.45 31.97 -6.96
C SER A 375 -10.21 31.05 -8.16
N LYS A 376 -9.19 31.40 -8.94
CA LYS A 376 -8.53 30.50 -9.88
C LYS A 376 -7.06 30.41 -9.49
N ASP A 377 -6.48 29.23 -9.63
CA ASP A 377 -5.04 29.06 -9.45
C ASP A 377 -4.27 29.77 -10.59
N PRO A 378 -2.93 29.88 -10.52
CA PRO A 378 -2.12 30.54 -11.55
C PRO A 378 -2.26 29.94 -12.97
N TYR A 379 -2.81 28.73 -13.08
CA TYR A 379 -3.01 28.01 -14.35
C TYR A 379 -4.47 28.05 -14.82
N GLY A 380 -5.34 28.78 -14.12
CA GLY A 380 -6.73 29.01 -14.49
C GLY A 380 -7.71 27.97 -13.97
N ILE A 381 -7.28 27.03 -13.14
CA ILE A 381 -8.12 25.98 -12.56
C ILE A 381 -9.03 26.61 -11.50
N PRO A 382 -10.36 26.35 -11.52
CA PRO A 382 -11.27 26.85 -10.51
C PRO A 382 -10.97 26.25 -9.13
N VAL A 383 -10.89 27.12 -8.12
CA VAL A 383 -10.65 26.72 -6.72
C VAL A 383 -11.96 26.82 -5.94
N ILE A 384 -12.44 25.69 -5.44
CA ILE A 384 -13.57 25.61 -4.53
C ILE A 384 -13.06 25.99 -3.14
N GLY A 385 -13.72 26.94 -2.48
CA GLY A 385 -13.28 27.36 -1.16
C GLY A 385 -13.37 26.22 -0.14
N MET A 386 -12.36 26.10 0.72
CA MET A 386 -12.28 25.02 1.70
C MET A 386 -13.55 24.93 2.55
N LYS A 387 -14.09 26.08 3.00
CA LYS A 387 -15.35 26.16 3.77
C LYS A 387 -16.58 25.62 3.03
N ASP A 388 -16.56 25.70 1.70
CA ASP A 388 -17.64 25.23 0.85
C ASP A 388 -17.56 23.74 0.57
N ALA A 389 -16.40 23.11 0.77
CA ALA A 389 -16.19 21.67 0.56
C ALA A 389 -16.08 20.87 1.87
N LEU A 390 -15.60 21.49 2.96
CA LEU A 390 -15.27 20.81 4.21
C LEU A 390 -16.53 20.30 4.93
N HIS A 391 -16.49 19.05 5.37
CA HIS A 391 -17.44 18.46 6.31
C HIS A 391 -17.04 18.78 7.75
N THR A 392 -15.83 18.37 8.13
CA THR A 392 -15.23 18.64 9.44
C THR A 392 -13.71 18.61 9.36
N GLN A 393 -13.03 19.10 10.39
CA GLN A 393 -11.59 19.01 10.55
C GLN A 393 -11.29 18.69 12.02
N VAL A 394 -10.39 17.73 12.26
CA VAL A 394 -10.16 17.18 13.61
C VAL A 394 -8.68 17.22 13.92
N GLN A 395 -8.32 17.81 15.06
CA GLN A 395 -6.94 17.78 15.55
C GLN A 395 -6.64 16.39 16.13
N LEU A 396 -5.85 15.59 15.41
CA LEU A 396 -5.56 14.21 15.82
C LEU A 396 -4.23 14.11 16.58
N GLY A 397 -3.22 14.91 16.21
CA GLY A 397 -1.90 14.91 16.85
C GLY A 397 -0.80 15.33 15.87
N LEU A 398 0.46 15.11 16.23
CA LEU A 398 1.61 15.54 15.42
C LEU A 398 1.90 14.53 14.29
N GLY A 399 1.96 15.04 13.06
CA GLY A 399 2.35 14.24 11.89
C GLY A 399 1.28 13.29 11.34
N PRO A 400 0.00 13.68 11.17
CA PRO A 400 -0.99 12.80 10.55
C PRO A 400 -0.60 12.46 9.10
N LEU A 401 -0.43 11.18 8.76
CA LEU A 401 0.02 10.75 7.43
C LEU A 401 -1.04 10.02 6.60
N HIS A 402 -1.70 8.98 7.10
CA HIS A 402 -2.66 8.19 6.31
C HIS A 402 -3.88 7.80 7.14
N THR A 403 -5.01 7.55 6.49
CA THR A 403 -6.24 7.11 7.15
C THR A 403 -6.77 5.79 6.58
N GLN A 404 -7.26 4.91 7.46
CA GLN A 404 -7.94 3.67 7.07
C GLN A 404 -9.25 3.47 7.82
N TYR A 405 -10.17 2.72 7.23
CA TYR A 405 -11.55 2.65 7.69
C TYR A 405 -11.89 1.34 8.40
N ASP A 406 -12.76 1.42 9.39
CA ASP A 406 -13.31 0.25 10.07
C ASP A 406 -14.51 -0.35 9.29
N SER A 407 -14.90 -1.56 9.65
CA SER A 407 -16.23 -2.12 9.34
C SER A 407 -17.38 -1.33 9.99
N LYS A 408 -17.10 -0.63 11.10
CA LYS A 408 -18.06 0.23 11.80
C LYS A 408 -18.20 1.55 11.04
N PRO A 409 -19.43 1.96 10.67
CA PRO A 409 -19.66 3.24 10.01
C PRO A 409 -19.05 4.40 10.79
N CYS A 410 -18.55 5.40 10.07
CA CYS A 410 -17.96 6.61 10.64
C CYS A 410 -16.67 6.42 11.46
N VAL A 411 -16.13 5.20 11.61
CA VAL A 411 -14.89 4.97 12.36
C VAL A 411 -13.69 4.86 11.42
N ALA A 412 -12.64 5.60 11.74
CA ALA A 412 -11.38 5.59 11.02
C ALA A 412 -10.18 5.53 11.98
N TYR A 413 -9.03 5.20 11.42
CA TYR A 413 -7.74 5.11 12.07
C TYR A 413 -6.75 5.97 11.31
N THR A 414 -5.98 6.82 11.99
CA THR A 414 -4.96 7.67 11.35
C THR A 414 -3.60 7.45 12.01
N SER A 415 -2.56 7.37 11.18
CA SER A 415 -1.17 7.31 11.64
C SER A 415 -0.65 8.69 12.02
N LEU A 416 0.02 8.79 13.16
CA LEU A 416 0.72 9.99 13.60
C LEU A 416 2.23 9.71 13.64
N TYR A 417 2.93 10.20 12.62
CA TYR A 417 4.36 9.94 12.43
C TYR A 417 5.22 10.47 13.57
N VAL A 418 4.97 11.70 14.02
CA VAL A 418 5.81 12.37 15.03
C VAL A 418 5.45 11.86 16.43
N ASP A 419 4.16 11.73 16.74
CA ASP A 419 3.72 11.16 18.02
C ASP A 419 4.01 9.66 18.11
N SER A 420 4.27 8.99 16.98
CA SER A 420 4.44 7.54 16.88
C SER A 420 3.22 6.79 17.44
N GLN A 421 2.03 7.15 16.93
CA GLN A 421 0.75 6.64 17.40
C GLN A 421 -0.20 6.28 16.25
N VAL A 422 -1.15 5.40 16.55
CA VAL A 422 -2.40 5.28 15.79
C VAL A 422 -3.50 5.96 16.58
N VAL A 423 -4.34 6.75 15.92
CA VAL A 423 -5.53 7.39 16.50
C VAL A 423 -6.78 6.76 15.90
N LYS A 424 -7.67 6.24 16.73
CA LYS A 424 -9.03 5.84 16.35
C LYS A 424 -9.95 7.03 16.56
N TRP A 425 -10.78 7.36 15.58
CA TRP A 425 -11.64 8.54 15.62
C TRP A 425 -12.92 8.35 14.80
N ASN A 426 -13.93 9.17 15.09
CA ASN A 426 -15.17 9.26 14.35
C ASN A 426 -15.10 10.44 13.37
N PHE A 427 -15.08 10.15 12.06
CA PHE A 427 -14.93 11.17 11.02
C PHE A 427 -16.24 11.89 10.66
N CYS A 428 -17.39 11.33 11.02
CA CYS A 428 -18.68 11.96 10.84
C CYS A 428 -18.93 13.05 11.90
N GLU A 429 -18.60 12.75 13.16
CA GLU A 429 -18.78 13.65 14.31
C GLU A 429 -17.54 14.51 14.60
N GLY A 430 -16.38 14.13 14.08
CA GLY A 430 -15.11 14.81 14.32
C GLY A 430 -14.54 14.59 15.72
N LYS A 431 -14.58 13.34 16.23
CA LYS A 431 -14.25 13.01 17.63
C LYS A 431 -13.19 11.93 17.75
N VAL A 432 -12.15 12.17 18.57
CA VAL A 432 -11.16 11.14 18.95
C VAL A 432 -11.80 10.11 19.89
N LEU A 433 -11.57 8.83 19.62
CA LEU A 433 -12.13 7.70 20.37
C LEU A 433 -11.06 6.94 21.16
N ASP A 434 -9.87 6.76 20.59
CA ASP A 434 -8.76 6.08 21.24
C ASP A 434 -7.41 6.45 20.61
N LYS A 435 -6.32 6.22 21.35
CA LYS A 435 -4.95 6.33 20.85
C LYS A 435 -4.11 5.18 21.37
N ILE A 436 -3.20 4.68 20.54
CA ILE A 436 -2.22 3.66 20.95
C ILE A 436 -0.84 4.00 20.40
N SER A 437 0.20 3.80 21.20
CA SER A 437 1.58 3.97 20.76
C SER A 437 2.03 2.81 19.88
N VAL A 438 2.77 3.16 18.82
CA VAL A 438 3.42 2.24 17.88
C VAL A 438 4.91 2.56 17.79
N HIS A 439 5.71 1.65 17.25
CA HIS A 439 7.16 1.62 17.49
C HIS A 439 7.95 1.34 16.19
N TYR A 440 8.51 2.36 15.54
CA TYR A 440 8.30 3.81 15.73
C TYR A 440 8.10 4.53 14.39
N ASN A 441 7.56 5.74 14.47
CA ASN A 441 7.35 6.63 13.34
C ASN A 441 6.56 5.94 12.23
N ILE A 442 5.29 5.69 12.53
CA ILE A 442 4.36 5.05 11.61
C ILE A 442 4.20 5.87 10.33
N GLY A 443 4.34 5.21 9.18
CA GLY A 443 3.96 5.73 7.87
C GLY A 443 2.49 5.41 7.60
N HIS A 444 2.23 4.54 6.64
CA HIS A 444 0.89 4.00 6.41
C HIS A 444 0.42 3.09 7.56
N LEU A 445 -0.88 2.86 7.57
CA LEU A 445 -1.53 1.74 8.23
C LEU A 445 -2.44 1.04 7.23
N MET A 446 -2.92 -0.16 7.56
CA MET A 446 -3.88 -0.91 6.76
C MET A 446 -4.91 -1.58 7.69
N THR A 447 -6.20 -1.45 7.39
CA THR A 447 -7.26 -2.27 7.99
C THR A 447 -7.71 -3.35 7.01
N MET A 448 -8.29 -4.44 7.52
CA MET A 448 -8.69 -5.57 6.66
C MET A 448 -9.74 -5.11 5.63
N GLU A 449 -9.39 -5.19 4.34
CA GLU A 449 -10.19 -4.67 3.22
C GLU A 449 -10.57 -3.18 3.34
N GLY A 450 -9.72 -2.38 4.00
CA GLY A 450 -9.97 -0.99 4.39
C GLY A 450 -10.26 -0.01 3.26
N ASP A 451 -9.62 -0.20 2.10
CA ASP A 451 -9.85 0.66 0.92
C ASP A 451 -11.09 0.26 0.12
N SER A 452 -11.69 -0.90 0.39
CA SER A 452 -12.87 -1.35 -0.33
C SER A 452 -14.14 -0.68 0.20
N VAL A 453 -15.27 -0.90 -0.49
CA VAL A 453 -16.59 -0.50 0.01
C VAL A 453 -17.12 -1.40 1.14
N ASP A 454 -16.36 -2.42 1.55
CA ASP A 454 -16.77 -3.43 2.53
C ASP A 454 -15.62 -3.81 3.51
N PRO A 455 -15.07 -2.85 4.29
CA PRO A 455 -14.02 -3.16 5.28
C PRO A 455 -14.47 -4.19 6.32
N LYS A 456 -13.55 -5.04 6.75
CA LYS A 456 -13.82 -6.16 7.67
C LYS A 456 -13.47 -5.87 9.12
N GLY A 457 -12.76 -4.77 9.40
CA GLY A 457 -12.32 -4.42 10.74
C GLY A 457 -11.43 -5.52 11.35
N ARG A 458 -11.63 -5.81 12.63
CA ARG A 458 -10.90 -6.81 13.45
C ARG A 458 -9.41 -6.54 13.66
N TYR A 459 -8.65 -6.32 12.60
CA TYR A 459 -7.22 -6.10 12.65
C TYR A 459 -6.82 -4.85 11.87
N LEU A 460 -5.77 -4.21 12.37
CA LEU A 460 -5.03 -3.13 11.74
C LEU A 460 -3.55 -3.47 11.75
N VAL A 461 -2.83 -3.14 10.68
CA VAL A 461 -1.37 -3.22 10.62
C VAL A 461 -0.82 -1.80 10.57
N ALA A 462 0.06 -1.45 11.50
CA ALA A 462 0.85 -0.22 11.50
C ALA A 462 2.21 -0.47 10.85
N LEU A 463 2.57 0.31 9.83
CA LEU A 463 3.83 0.16 9.09
C LEU A 463 4.85 1.18 9.62
N ASN A 464 5.64 0.75 10.60
CA ASN A 464 6.59 1.62 11.29
C ASN A 464 7.94 1.68 10.56
N LYS A 465 8.47 2.90 10.44
CA LYS A 465 9.69 3.17 9.67
C LYS A 465 10.97 2.89 10.44
N LEU A 466 10.93 2.94 11.77
CA LEU A 466 12.11 2.71 12.61
C LEU A 466 11.84 1.59 13.62
N ALA A 467 12.68 0.56 13.63
CA ALA A 467 12.58 -0.51 14.65
C ALA A 467 13.41 -0.25 15.91
N ILE A 468 14.50 0.52 15.83
CA ILE A 468 15.37 0.92 16.95
C ILE A 468 15.69 -0.25 17.91
N ASP A 469 14.97 -0.38 19.02
CA ASP A 469 15.19 -1.32 20.11
C ASP A 469 14.21 -2.51 20.15
N ARG A 470 13.29 -2.60 19.18
CA ARG A 470 12.22 -3.61 19.15
C ARG A 470 12.70 -5.04 18.92
N PHE A 471 13.88 -5.21 18.34
CA PHE A 471 14.43 -6.50 17.97
C PHE A 471 15.87 -6.66 18.46
N VAL A 472 16.37 -7.90 18.41
CA VAL A 472 17.79 -8.17 18.63
C VAL A 472 18.61 -7.34 17.63
N PRO A 473 19.65 -6.59 18.07
CA PRO A 473 20.47 -5.81 17.16
C PRO A 473 21.16 -6.69 16.12
N VAL A 474 21.00 -6.33 14.84
CA VAL A 474 21.57 -7.07 13.69
C VAL A 474 22.54 -6.23 12.85
N GLY A 475 22.98 -5.10 13.37
CA GLY A 475 23.90 -4.17 12.71
C GLY A 475 23.27 -2.79 12.45
N PRO A 476 23.96 -1.91 11.71
CA PRO A 476 23.52 -0.52 11.51
C PRO A 476 22.22 -0.38 10.70
N LEU A 477 22.01 -1.24 9.70
CA LEU A 477 20.78 -1.27 8.92
C LEU A 477 19.73 -2.09 9.68
N HIS A 478 18.74 -1.39 10.22
CA HIS A 478 17.66 -2.01 10.98
C HIS A 478 16.56 -2.51 10.02
N PRO A 479 15.81 -3.57 10.41
CA PRO A 479 14.58 -3.91 9.72
C PRO A 479 13.50 -2.86 10.01
N GLN A 480 12.46 -2.86 9.19
CA GLN A 480 11.22 -2.14 9.46
C GLN A 480 10.33 -2.98 10.38
N ASN A 481 9.27 -2.38 10.93
CA ASN A 481 8.40 -3.07 11.89
C ASN A 481 6.92 -2.95 11.51
N HIS A 482 6.30 -4.07 11.13
CA HIS A 482 4.85 -4.13 10.96
C HIS A 482 4.22 -4.59 12.27
N GLN A 483 3.41 -3.72 12.87
CA GLN A 483 2.74 -3.99 14.13
C GLN A 483 1.27 -4.36 13.91
N LEU A 484 0.87 -5.55 14.35
CA LEU A 484 -0.53 -6.00 14.31
C LEU A 484 -1.27 -5.47 15.54
N ILE A 485 -2.42 -4.84 15.31
CA ILE A 485 -3.29 -4.26 16.33
C ILE A 485 -4.69 -4.88 16.19
N ASP A 486 -5.24 -5.37 17.30
CA ASP A 486 -6.64 -5.74 17.40
C ASP A 486 -7.50 -4.47 17.51
N ILE A 487 -8.47 -4.35 16.62
CA ILE A 487 -9.42 -3.23 16.55
C ILE A 487 -10.87 -3.69 16.69
N SER A 488 -11.12 -4.95 17.04
CA SER A 488 -12.48 -5.50 17.21
C SER A 488 -13.26 -4.83 18.37
N GLY A 489 -12.54 -4.48 19.44
CA GLY A 489 -13.10 -3.86 20.64
C GLY A 489 -13.22 -2.34 20.59
N ASP A 490 -13.58 -1.76 21.74
CA ASP A 490 -13.64 -0.31 21.91
C ASP A 490 -12.24 0.31 21.97
N LYS A 491 -11.32 -0.38 22.65
CA LYS A 491 -9.90 -0.02 22.77
C LYS A 491 -9.04 -0.86 21.83
N MET A 492 -8.04 -0.20 21.24
CA MET A 492 -7.03 -0.86 20.41
C MET A 492 -6.07 -1.67 21.29
N GLN A 493 -5.63 -2.82 20.82
CA GLN A 493 -4.63 -3.64 21.51
C GLN A 493 -3.51 -4.07 20.56
N LEU A 494 -2.27 -3.66 20.85
CA LEU A 494 -1.10 -4.16 20.14
C LEU A 494 -0.92 -5.67 20.40
N LEU A 495 -0.73 -6.45 19.34
CA LEU A 495 -0.65 -7.91 19.40
C LEU A 495 0.73 -8.48 19.02
N TYR A 496 1.39 -7.90 18.02
CA TYR A 496 2.58 -8.52 17.43
C TYR A 496 3.48 -7.51 16.73
N ASP A 497 4.80 -7.73 16.79
CA ASP A 497 5.82 -6.99 16.06
C ASP A 497 6.48 -7.92 15.02
N MET A 498 6.31 -7.61 13.74
CA MET A 498 6.93 -8.36 12.63
C MET A 498 8.13 -7.57 12.07
N PRO A 499 9.38 -8.05 12.26
CA PRO A 499 10.53 -7.45 11.60
C PRO A 499 10.51 -7.72 10.10
N LEU A 500 10.63 -6.69 9.29
CA LEU A 500 10.76 -6.78 7.83
C LEU A 500 12.14 -6.28 7.40
N PRO A 501 13.09 -7.18 7.08
CA PRO A 501 14.45 -6.80 6.70
C PRO A 501 14.59 -6.42 5.22
N LEU A 502 13.57 -6.65 4.39
CA LEU A 502 13.63 -6.44 2.94
C LEU A 502 13.08 -5.06 2.57
N GLY A 503 13.98 -4.10 2.36
CA GLY A 503 13.65 -2.73 1.98
C GLY A 503 12.79 -1.99 3.01
N GLU A 504 12.12 -0.93 2.57
CA GLU A 504 11.13 -0.21 3.37
C GLU A 504 9.74 -0.34 2.74
N PRO A 505 8.90 -1.27 3.23
CA PRO A 505 7.49 -1.29 2.86
C PRO A 505 6.81 0.07 3.08
N HIS A 506 6.10 0.53 2.05
CA HIS A 506 5.35 1.79 2.11
C HIS A 506 3.89 1.56 2.41
N TYR A 507 3.24 0.63 1.71
CA TYR A 507 1.81 0.33 1.86
C TYR A 507 1.49 -1.15 1.76
N VAL A 508 0.36 -1.54 2.34
CA VAL A 508 -0.14 -2.92 2.38
C VAL A 508 -1.63 -2.89 2.09
N VAL A 509 -2.11 -3.88 1.35
CA VAL A 509 -3.54 -4.22 1.23
C VAL A 509 -3.79 -5.64 1.75
N ALA A 510 -4.92 -5.90 2.39
CA ALA A 510 -5.30 -7.22 2.84
C ALA A 510 -6.68 -7.64 2.34
N ILE A 511 -6.85 -8.93 2.09
CA ILE A 511 -8.07 -9.55 1.60
C ILE A 511 -8.39 -10.81 2.42
N GLU A 512 -9.68 -11.10 2.61
CA GLU A 512 -10.11 -12.38 3.16
C GLU A 512 -9.51 -13.53 2.34
N ALA A 513 -8.83 -14.47 3.00
CA ALA A 513 -8.13 -15.57 2.33
C ALA A 513 -9.09 -16.45 1.50
N SER A 514 -10.38 -16.48 1.86
CA SER A 514 -11.43 -17.21 1.17
C SER A 514 -11.74 -16.69 -0.24
N LYS A 515 -11.43 -15.41 -0.53
CA LYS A 515 -11.65 -14.77 -1.83
C LYS A 515 -10.57 -15.13 -2.84
N LEU A 516 -9.35 -15.43 -2.37
CA LEU A 516 -8.26 -15.88 -3.22
C LEU A 516 -8.50 -17.31 -3.72
N LYS A 517 -8.31 -17.51 -5.03
CA LYS A 517 -8.46 -18.81 -5.71
C LYS A 517 -7.17 -19.23 -6.42
N PRO A 518 -6.05 -19.44 -5.69
CA PRO A 518 -4.80 -19.86 -6.31
C PRO A 518 -4.95 -21.20 -7.03
N GLY A 519 -4.34 -21.29 -8.21
CA GLY A 519 -4.12 -22.53 -8.92
C GLY A 519 -3.12 -23.42 -8.17
N VAL A 520 -3.36 -24.73 -8.20
CA VAL A 520 -2.46 -25.72 -7.56
C VAL A 520 -1.26 -26.06 -8.45
N ARG A 521 -1.43 -25.94 -9.77
CA ARG A 521 -0.40 -26.23 -10.78
C ARG A 521 -0.71 -25.50 -12.08
N TYR A 522 0.34 -25.26 -12.87
CA TYR A 522 0.19 -24.82 -14.25
C TYR A 522 -0.39 -25.91 -15.14
N LYS A 523 -1.07 -25.50 -16.22
CA LYS A 523 -1.47 -26.43 -17.27
C LYS A 523 -0.21 -26.94 -17.96
N VAL A 524 -0.14 -28.25 -18.22
CA VAL A 524 1.02 -28.84 -18.89
C VAL A 524 1.19 -28.22 -20.26
N GLY A 525 2.43 -27.82 -20.59
CA GLY A 525 2.78 -27.24 -21.88
C GLY A 525 2.37 -25.78 -22.06
N THR A 526 2.04 -25.04 -20.99
CA THR A 526 1.80 -23.59 -21.08
C THR A 526 2.93 -22.78 -20.45
N ASP A 527 3.17 -21.58 -20.99
CA ASP A 527 4.08 -20.58 -20.43
C ASP A 527 3.42 -19.89 -19.22
N SER A 528 4.12 -19.81 -18.09
CA SER A 528 3.57 -19.29 -16.82
C SER A 528 3.36 -17.77 -16.80
N ARG A 529 3.87 -17.03 -17.79
CA ARG A 529 3.73 -15.56 -17.88
C ARG A 529 2.60 -15.17 -18.82
N THR A 530 2.28 -16.01 -19.79
CA THR A 530 1.28 -15.72 -20.84
C THR A 530 0.08 -16.66 -20.83
N ASP A 531 0.14 -17.79 -20.12
CA ASP A 531 -0.83 -18.89 -20.12
C ASP A 531 -1.11 -19.52 -21.50
N LYS A 532 -0.27 -19.20 -22.49
CA LYS A 532 -0.35 -19.73 -23.85
C LYS A 532 0.50 -20.99 -23.99
N PRO A 533 0.24 -21.84 -25.01
CA PRO A 533 1.11 -22.97 -25.30
C PRO A 533 2.57 -22.53 -25.42
N HIS A 534 3.46 -23.16 -24.64
CA HIS A 534 4.88 -22.87 -24.65
C HIS A 534 5.51 -23.48 -25.91
N PRO A 535 6.39 -22.78 -26.65
CA PRO A 535 7.03 -23.31 -27.86
C PRO A 535 7.81 -24.62 -27.63
N GLY A 536 8.38 -24.79 -26.44
CA GLY A 536 9.04 -26.01 -25.99
C GLY A 536 8.14 -27.03 -25.28
N ALA A 537 6.81 -26.95 -25.44
CA ALA A 537 5.89 -27.85 -24.76
C ALA A 537 6.13 -29.32 -25.16
N VAL A 538 6.40 -30.16 -24.17
CA VAL A 538 6.44 -31.61 -24.34
C VAL A 538 5.06 -32.21 -24.04
N ARG A 539 4.74 -33.35 -24.66
CA ARG A 539 3.51 -34.09 -24.32
C ARG A 539 3.60 -34.55 -22.86
N ALA A 540 2.48 -34.52 -22.14
CA ALA A 540 2.40 -35.13 -20.82
C ALA A 540 2.77 -36.62 -20.95
N GLY A 541 3.77 -37.05 -20.16
CA GLY A 541 4.18 -38.45 -20.07
C GLY A 541 3.17 -39.31 -19.33
#